data_AF-A0A5D3KKU4-F1
#
_entry.id   AF-A0A5D3KKU4-F1
#
_cell.length_a   1.000
_cell.length_b   1.000
_cell.length_c   1.000
_cell.angle_alpha   90.00
_cell.angle_beta   90.00
_cell.angle_gamma   90.00
#
_symmetry.space_group_name_H-M   'P 1'
#
loop_
_entity.id
_entity.type
_entity.pdbx_description
1 polymer ?
#
loop_
_entity_poly.entity_id
_entity_poly.type
_entity_poly.pdbx_seq_one_letter_code
_entity_poly.pdbx_strand_id
1 'polypeptide(L)'
;MKVAKALISKANLERIALQDIRSFPGSEHVVSVEVEYEAHEPQGMDWKLCVIANDRGDLDRIQYAAKVTSDPLKRRYDLRLAS
;
A
#
# COMPACT_ATOMS: atom_id res chain seq x y z
N MET A 1 -9.74 20.16 -10.11
CA MET A 1 -9.27 20.55 -8.76
C MET A 1 -8.54 19.34 -8.18
N LYS A 2 -7.20 19.36 -8.02
CA LYS A 2 -6.50 18.27 -7.32
C LYS A 2 -6.91 18.34 -5.85
N VAL A 3 -7.52 17.28 -5.32
CA VAL A 3 -7.75 17.16 -3.88
C VAL A 3 -6.38 17.07 -3.23
N ALA A 4 -6.11 17.92 -2.24
CA ALA A 4 -4.85 17.88 -1.51
C ALA A 4 -4.76 16.55 -0.74
N LYS A 5 -3.72 15.77 -1.01
CA LYS A 5 -3.44 14.51 -0.30
C LYS A 5 -2.76 14.83 1.03
N ALA A 6 -2.99 13.99 2.03
CA ALA A 6 -2.28 14.07 3.30
C ALA A 6 -0.88 13.47 3.18
N LEU A 7 0.10 14.07 3.84
CA LEU A 7 1.45 13.48 3.93
C LEU A 7 1.45 12.33 4.95
N ILE A 8 2.07 11.21 4.58
CA ILE A 8 2.20 10.03 5.44
C ILE A 8 3.64 9.51 5.45
N SER A 9 4.12 8.98 6.58
CA SER A 9 5.38 8.26 6.60
C SER A 9 5.25 6.89 5.94
N LYS A 10 6.34 6.40 5.36
CA LYS A 10 6.43 5.05 4.77
C LYS A 10 5.89 3.97 5.73
N ALA A 11 6.42 3.93 6.95
CA ALA A 11 6.02 2.95 7.97
C ALA A 11 4.53 3.00 8.34
N ASN A 12 3.92 4.19 8.38
CA ASN A 12 2.50 4.29 8.66
C ASN A 12 1.64 3.82 7.48
N LEU A 13 2.06 4.11 6.24
CA LEU A 13 1.37 3.63 5.05
C LEU A 13 1.43 2.11 4.94
N GLU A 14 2.60 1.51 5.18
CA GLU A 14 2.79 0.05 5.23
C GLU A 14 1.89 -0.60 6.28
N ARG A 15 1.82 -0.02 7.49
CA ARG A 15 0.99 -0.53 8.58
C ARG A 15 -0.51 -0.48 8.23
N ILE A 16 -0.98 0.63 7.67
CA ILE A 16 -2.38 0.78 7.25
C ILE A 16 -2.69 -0.22 6.14
N ALA A 17 -1.85 -0.29 5.11
CA ALA A 17 -2.04 -1.20 3.99
C ALA A 17 -2.07 -2.67 4.45
N LEU A 18 -1.19 -3.07 5.38
CA LEU A 18 -1.20 -4.42 5.95
C LEU A 18 -2.50 -4.72 6.70
N GLN A 19 -3.00 -3.77 7.50
CA GLN A 19 -4.26 -3.92 8.24
C GLN A 19 -5.46 -4.05 7.30
N ASP A 20 -5.53 -3.16 6.30
CA ASP A 20 -6.61 -3.16 5.31
C ASP A 20 -6.59 -4.44 4.47
N ILE A 21 -5.42 -4.85 3.95
CA ILE A 21 -5.29 -6.07 3.14
C ILE A 21 -5.69 -7.31 3.94
N ARG A 22 -5.26 -7.46 5.20
CA ARG A 22 -5.63 -8.62 6.04
C ARG A 22 -7.10 -8.66 6.42
N SER A 23 -7.84 -7.56 6.28
CA SER A 23 -9.28 -7.53 6.56
C SER A 23 -10.13 -8.18 5.46
N PHE A 24 -9.53 -8.44 4.29
CA PHE A 24 -10.21 -9.15 3.21
C PHE A 24 -10.20 -10.67 3.47
N PRO A 25 -11.31 -11.38 3.20
CA PRO A 25 -11.32 -12.83 3.26
C PRO A 25 -10.33 -13.46 2.26
N GLY A 26 -9.46 -14.35 2.73
CA GLY A 26 -8.47 -15.07 1.92
C GLY A 26 -7.08 -14.40 1.83
N SER A 27 -6.88 -13.25 2.49
CA SER A 27 -5.60 -12.52 2.57
C SER A 27 -5.04 -12.42 3.99
N GLU A 28 -5.56 -13.22 4.94
CA GLU A 28 -5.12 -13.28 6.33
C GLU A 28 -3.65 -13.71 6.46
N HIS A 29 -3.15 -14.41 5.44
CA HIS A 29 -1.80 -14.95 5.35
C HIS A 29 -0.73 -13.96 4.85
N VAL A 30 -1.11 -12.72 4.51
CA VAL A 30 -0.15 -11.64 4.26
C VAL A 30 0.64 -11.38 5.54
N VAL A 31 1.98 -11.41 5.48
CA VAL A 31 2.87 -11.25 6.64
C VAL A 31 3.37 -9.82 6.79
N SER A 32 3.67 -9.15 5.68
CA SER A 32 4.14 -7.78 5.64
C SER A 32 3.74 -7.10 4.33
N VAL A 33 3.74 -5.77 4.37
CA VAL A 33 3.59 -4.92 3.20
C VAL A 33 4.73 -3.92 3.23
N GLU A 34 5.42 -3.80 2.11
CA GLU A 34 6.49 -2.84 1.91
C GLU A 34 6.07 -1.81 0.88
N VAL A 35 6.45 -0.54 1.10
CA VAL A 35 6.24 0.52 0.13
C VAL A 35 7.53 0.80 -0.62
N GLU A 36 7.50 0.53 -1.92
CA GLU A 36 8.54 0.93 -2.87
C GLU A 36 8.13 2.23 -3.53
N TYR A 37 9.09 3.12 -3.77
CA TYR A 37 8.88 4.34 -4.55
C TYR A 37 10.12 4.63 -5.38
N GLU A 38 9.94 5.09 -6.62
CA GLU A 38 11.05 5.48 -7.48
C GLU A 38 11.44 6.93 -7.17
N ALA A 39 12.72 7.14 -6.81
CA ALA A 39 13.24 8.46 -6.43
C ALA A 39 13.28 9.47 -7.60
N HIS A 40 13.05 9.01 -8.83
CA HIS A 40 13.16 9.79 -10.06
C HIS A 40 11.81 10.31 -10.59
N GLU A 41 10.69 9.91 -9.99
CA GLU A 41 9.35 10.31 -10.40
C GLU A 41 8.87 11.58 -9.64
N PRO A 42 8.14 12.49 -10.29
CA PRO A 42 7.62 13.69 -9.65
C PRO A 42 6.68 13.33 -8.48
N GLN A 43 6.97 13.92 -7.32
CA GLN A 43 6.33 13.73 -6.01
C GLN A 43 4.89 13.16 -6.05
N GLY A 44 4.71 11.99 -5.45
CA GLY A 44 3.45 11.55 -4.85
C GLY A 44 2.62 10.49 -5.58
N MET A 45 3.00 10.03 -6.79
CA MET A 45 2.16 9.07 -7.54
C MET A 45 2.75 7.67 -7.75
N ASP A 46 4.06 7.48 -7.62
CA ASP A 46 4.72 6.22 -8.06
C ASP A 46 5.21 5.34 -6.93
N TRP A 47 4.49 5.33 -5.82
CA TRP A 47 4.69 4.29 -4.83
C TRP A 47 3.84 3.04 -5.15
N LYS A 48 4.40 1.86 -4.86
CA LYS A 48 3.79 0.54 -5.05
C LYS A 48 3.79 -0.22 -3.72
N LEU A 49 2.79 -1.09 -3.53
CA LEU A 49 2.75 -2.02 -2.40
C LEU A 49 3.37 -3.34 -2.83
N CYS A 50 4.45 -3.73 -2.17
CA CYS A 50 5.01 -5.07 -2.24
C CYS A 50 4.40 -5.87 -1.10
N VAL A 51 3.52 -6.82 -1.43
CA VAL A 51 2.77 -7.62 -0.46
C VAL A 51 3.46 -8.96 -0.32
N ILE A 52 3.95 -9.26 0.88
CA ILE A 52 4.59 -10.53 1.20
C ILE A 52 3.58 -11.38 1.96
N ALA A 53 3.32 -12.59 1.47
CA ALA A 53 2.46 -13.57 2.11
C ALA A 53 3.21 -14.90 2.25
N ASN A 54 2.74 -15.74 3.17
CA ASN A 54 3.23 -17.12 3.24
C ASN A 54 2.56 -18.00 2.16
N ASP A 55 3.07 -19.21 1.97
CA ASP A 55 2.64 -20.15 0.93
C ASP A 55 1.17 -20.62 1.02
N ARG A 56 0.45 -20.24 2.08
CA ARG A 56 -0.98 -20.56 2.25
C ARG A 56 -1.90 -19.46 1.72
N GLY A 57 -1.35 -18.33 1.29
CA GLY A 57 -2.12 -17.21 0.75
C GLY A 57 -2.79 -17.55 -0.59
N ASP A 58 -4.06 -17.17 -0.74
CA ASP A 58 -4.71 -17.18 -2.04
C ASP A 58 -4.21 -15.96 -2.83
N LEU A 59 -3.36 -16.22 -3.83
CA LEU A 59 -2.68 -15.17 -4.59
C LEU A 59 -3.68 -14.23 -5.30
N ASP A 60 -4.76 -14.75 -5.86
CA ASP A 60 -5.76 -13.96 -6.57
C ASP A 60 -6.51 -13.05 -5.61
N ARG A 61 -6.85 -13.56 -4.42
CA ARG A 61 -7.47 -12.78 -3.34
C ARG A 61 -6.54 -11.71 -2.81
N ILE A 62 -5.27 -12.05 -2.59
CA ILE A 62 -4.26 -11.11 -2.11
C ILE A 62 -4.02 -10.00 -3.13
N GLN A 63 -3.92 -10.34 -4.42
CA GLN A 63 -3.77 -9.36 -5.50
C GLN A 63 -4.99 -8.43 -5.58
N TYR A 64 -6.20 -8.99 -5.46
CA TYR A 64 -7.42 -8.21 -5.40
C TYR A 64 -7.44 -7.25 -4.20
N ALA A 65 -7.15 -7.75 -3.00
CA ALA A 65 -7.09 -6.96 -1.77
C ALA A 65 -6.06 -5.83 -1.87
N ALA A 66 -4.88 -6.11 -2.42
CA ALA A 66 -3.82 -5.12 -2.65
C ALA A 66 -4.27 -4.01 -3.60
N LYS A 67 -4.97 -4.37 -4.70
CA LYS A 67 -5.51 -3.40 -5.65
C LYS A 67 -6.58 -2.51 -5.01
N VAL A 68 -7.57 -3.12 -4.37
CA VAL A 68 -8.68 -2.39 -3.71
C VAL A 68 -8.17 -1.50 -2.57
N THR A 69 -7.08 -1.89 -1.91
CA THR A 69 -6.43 -1.10 -0.85
C THR A 69 -5.56 0.03 -1.41
N SER A 70 -4.77 -0.23 -2.45
CA SER A 70 -3.82 0.77 -2.97
C SER A 70 -4.50 1.95 -3.65
N ASP A 71 -5.59 1.75 -4.40
CA ASP A 71 -6.26 2.85 -5.14
C ASP A 71 -6.80 3.97 -4.22
N PRO A 72 -7.53 3.68 -3.11
CA PRO A 72 -7.91 4.70 -2.13
C PRO A 72 -6.72 5.33 -1.43
N LEU A 73 -5.71 4.55 -1.04
CA LEU A 73 -4.53 5.08 -0.34
C LEU A 73 -3.75 6.05 -1.23
N LYS A 74 -3.56 5.74 -2.52
CA LYS A 74 -2.94 6.64 -3.50
C LYS A 74 -3.71 7.94 -3.70
N ARG A 75 -5.03 7.91 -3.58
CA ARG A 75 -5.88 9.11 -3.65
C ARG A 75 -5.84 9.95 -2.37
N ARG A 76 -5.49 9.34 -1.24
CA ARG A 76 -5.51 9.99 0.07
C ARG A 76 -4.16 10.48 0.53
N TYR A 77 -3.09 9.82 0.12
CA TYR A 77 -1.76 10.02 0.68
C TYR A 77 -0.66 10.24 -0.35
N ASP A 78 0.23 11.16 -0.01
CA ASP A 78 1.57 11.27 -0.58
C ASP A 78 2.60 10.87 0.48
N LEU A 79 3.70 10.24 0.04
CA LEU A 79 4.80 9.91 0.94
C LEU A 79 5.52 11.17 1.39
N ARG A 80 5.70 11.28 2.70
CA ARG A 80 6.63 12.24 3.28
C ARG A 80 8.05 11.76 2.99
N LEU A 81 8.68 12.36 1.99
CA LEU A 81 10.12 12.18 1.75
C LEU A 81 10.85 12.61 3.03
N ALA A 82 11.69 11.73 3.56
CA ALA A 82 12.57 12.08 4.67
C ALA A 82 13.44 13.25 4.21
N SER A 83 13.36 14.36 4.95
CA SER A 83 14.20 15.55 4.80
C SER A 83 15.62 15.26 5.24
#